data_AF-A0A2D6LP39-F1
#
_entry.id   AF-A0A2D6LP39-F1
#
_cell.length_a   1.000
_cell.length_b   1.000
_cell.length_c   1.000
_cell.angle_alpha   90.00
_cell.angle_beta   90.00
_cell.angle_gamma   90.00
#
_symmetry.space_group_name_H-M   'P 1'
#
loop_
_entity.id
_entity.type
_entity.pdbx_description
1 polymer ?
#
loop_
_entity_poly.entity_id
_entity_poly.type
_entity_poly.pdbx_seq_one_letter_code
_entity_poly.pdbx_strand_id
1 'polypeptide(L)'
;FPQALVSLPESVEFRNEGLDLTQEHTFTEPQTQAYVTMNTLKGDELTVSLSASFEGPVLVSLTAFELSNSSSASQIYFTEDSFSIASLENEFFVRASTEYTQRETLEQAKTILEENNGASTIQVSPLNTSMSVYFSDSNSFFAEDLNFLLSSFEGVVSNNIAPDNSLVIVVFDPETDFDFLKTSLEEELNSFGFDVERIEEPVVSLQGTIQAESKEALLESIEQTNIIIEPLQKATIEADSIFIPDANTSFPLSAGSFEAFVNLERSQGDQVNLSLVIFASERNGITDIQAQEVIEELTTDN
;
A
#
# COMPACT_ATOMS: atom_id res chain seq x y z
N PHE A 1 28.94 15.99 -13.31
CA PHE A 1 27.63 15.45 -13.70
C PHE A 1 27.69 15.03 -15.16
N PRO A 2 27.11 13.86 -15.52
CA PRO A 2 26.92 13.47 -16.90
C PRO A 2 26.25 14.60 -17.69
N GLN A 3 26.63 14.73 -18.96
CA GLN A 3 26.04 15.70 -19.86
C GLN A 3 25.48 14.95 -21.07
N ALA A 4 24.26 15.30 -21.46
CA ALA A 4 23.61 14.78 -22.65
C ALA A 4 23.08 15.94 -23.50
N LEU A 5 22.90 15.67 -24.79
CA LEU A 5 22.19 16.58 -25.69
C LEU A 5 20.70 16.21 -25.64
N VAL A 6 19.86 17.12 -25.16
CA VAL A 6 18.41 16.93 -25.08
C VAL A 6 17.71 17.74 -26.17
N SER A 7 16.64 17.19 -26.72
CA SER A 7 15.77 17.93 -27.63
C SER A 7 14.75 18.71 -26.81
N LEU A 8 14.51 19.96 -27.19
CA LEU A 8 13.55 20.86 -26.57
C LEU A 8 12.32 21.03 -27.47
N PRO A 9 11.20 21.53 -26.93
CA PRO A 9 10.15 22.11 -27.76
C PRO A 9 10.69 23.27 -28.62
N GLU A 10 10.06 23.53 -29.77
CA GLU A 10 10.49 24.62 -30.68
C GLU A 10 10.42 26.00 -30.02
N SER A 11 9.47 26.19 -29.09
CA SER A 11 9.29 27.43 -28.34
C SER A 11 9.10 27.14 -26.86
N VAL A 12 9.71 27.96 -26.01
CA VAL A 12 9.58 27.89 -24.55
C VAL A 12 9.35 29.30 -24.00
N GLU A 13 8.44 29.41 -23.04
CA GLU A 13 8.27 30.62 -22.24
C GLU A 13 9.19 30.58 -21.01
N PHE A 14 9.97 31.64 -20.84
CA PHE A 14 10.81 31.84 -19.66
C PHE A 14 10.16 32.87 -18.74
N ARG A 15 10.02 32.52 -17.46
CA ARG A 15 9.46 33.42 -16.44
C ARG A 15 10.52 33.81 -15.41
N ASN A 16 10.63 35.11 -15.13
CA ASN A 16 11.39 35.64 -14.01
C ASN A 16 10.42 36.09 -12.91
N GLU A 17 10.22 35.25 -11.90
CA GLU A 17 9.32 35.50 -10.77
C GLU A 17 9.71 36.75 -9.96
N GLY A 18 11.01 37.11 -9.92
CA GLY A 18 11.49 38.26 -9.16
C GLY A 18 11.13 39.62 -9.77
N LEU A 19 10.88 39.65 -11.08
CA LEU A 19 10.53 40.86 -11.84
C LEU A 19 9.13 40.79 -12.45
N ASP A 20 8.42 39.67 -12.28
CA ASP A 20 7.16 39.32 -12.94
C ASP A 20 7.20 39.56 -14.47
N LEU A 21 8.30 39.12 -15.09
CA LEU A 21 8.52 39.23 -16.53
C LEU A 21 8.47 37.85 -17.17
N THR A 22 7.77 37.75 -18.30
CA THR A 22 7.77 36.58 -19.17
C THR A 22 8.43 36.91 -20.51
N GLN A 23 9.16 35.96 -21.06
CA GLN A 23 9.88 36.07 -22.32
C GLN A 23 9.69 34.76 -23.10
N GLU A 24 8.94 34.79 -24.19
CA GLU A 24 8.90 33.67 -25.13
C GLU A 24 10.17 33.65 -25.98
N HIS A 25 10.72 32.46 -26.21
CA HIS A 25 11.86 32.25 -27.08
C HIS A 25 11.65 31.02 -27.96
N THR A 26 11.81 31.22 -29.28
CA THR A 26 11.79 30.15 -30.28
C THR A 26 13.23 29.77 -30.65
N PHE A 27 13.56 28.49 -30.50
CA PHE A 27 14.88 27.96 -30.80
C PHE A 27 15.02 27.70 -32.30
N THR A 28 16.11 28.20 -32.91
CA THR A 28 16.48 27.84 -34.28
C THR A 28 16.95 26.39 -34.41
N GLU A 29 17.62 25.88 -33.37
CA GLU A 29 17.99 24.48 -33.21
C GLU A 29 17.52 24.06 -31.81
N PRO A 30 16.42 23.31 -31.67
CA PRO A 30 15.81 23.01 -30.38
C PRO A 30 16.57 21.87 -29.68
N GLN A 31 17.86 22.08 -29.45
CA GLN A 31 18.73 21.15 -28.76
C GLN A 31 19.61 21.91 -27.77
N THR A 32 19.78 21.36 -26.57
CA THR A 32 20.66 21.96 -25.56
C THR A 32 21.42 20.91 -24.79
N GLN A 33 22.55 21.31 -24.23
CA GLN A 33 23.29 20.46 -23.30
C GLN A 33 22.61 20.52 -21.93
N ALA A 34 22.19 19.35 -21.43
CA ALA A 34 21.63 19.20 -20.10
C ALA A 34 22.56 18.41 -19.17
N TYR A 35 22.58 18.79 -17.90
CA TYR A 35 23.10 17.95 -16.85
C TYR A 35 22.06 16.90 -16.51
N VAL A 36 22.41 15.64 -16.70
CA VAL A 36 21.51 14.48 -16.55
C VAL A 36 22.02 13.52 -15.49
N THR A 37 21.14 12.65 -15.02
CA THR A 37 21.53 11.58 -14.10
C THR A 37 22.33 10.50 -14.84
N MET A 38 23.06 9.66 -14.10
CA MET A 38 23.83 8.55 -14.68
C MET A 38 22.94 7.49 -15.36
N ASN A 39 21.65 7.48 -15.04
CA ASN A 39 20.69 6.48 -15.52
C ASN A 39 19.96 6.94 -16.79
N THR A 40 20.21 8.15 -17.26
CA THR A 40 19.58 8.69 -18.48
C THR A 40 20.27 8.14 -19.72
N LEU A 41 19.47 7.54 -20.61
CA LEU A 41 19.90 6.91 -21.84
C LEU A 41 19.36 7.66 -23.07
N LYS A 42 19.97 7.39 -24.22
CA LYS A 42 19.53 7.97 -25.49
C LYS A 42 18.12 7.47 -25.81
N GLY A 43 17.19 8.41 -25.98
CA GLY A 43 15.79 8.13 -26.34
C GLY A 43 14.82 8.24 -25.16
N ASP A 44 15.32 8.43 -23.93
CA ASP A 44 14.45 8.67 -22.78
C ASP A 44 13.66 9.97 -22.91
N GLU A 45 12.43 9.95 -22.42
CA GLU A 45 11.63 11.14 -22.18
C GLU A 45 12.01 11.77 -20.84
N LEU A 46 12.35 13.06 -20.89
CA LEU A 46 12.87 13.81 -19.74
C LEU A 46 12.05 15.07 -19.51
N THR A 47 11.80 15.36 -18.24
CA THR A 47 11.44 16.71 -17.81
C THR A 47 12.71 17.44 -17.43
N VAL A 48 12.99 18.56 -18.09
CA VAL A 48 14.17 19.38 -17.82
C VAL A 48 13.78 20.77 -17.34
N SER A 49 14.52 21.29 -16.36
CA SER A 49 14.48 22.70 -15.97
C SER A 49 15.45 23.48 -16.84
N LEU A 50 14.97 24.59 -17.40
CA LEU A 50 15.77 25.49 -18.23
C LEU A 50 16.04 26.79 -17.47
N SER A 51 17.30 27.16 -17.36
CA SER A 51 17.75 28.45 -16.85
C SER A 51 18.40 29.24 -17.98
N ALA A 52 17.83 30.38 -18.32
CA ALA A 52 18.26 31.21 -19.44
C ALA A 52 18.61 32.63 -18.99
N SER A 53 19.60 33.24 -19.66
CA SER A 53 19.92 34.66 -19.55
C SER A 53 19.70 35.33 -20.88
N PHE A 54 19.03 36.48 -20.87
CA PHE A 54 18.71 37.27 -22.06
C PHE A 54 19.33 38.65 -22.00
N GLU A 55 19.79 39.15 -23.15
CA GLU A 55 20.12 40.56 -23.39
C GLU A 55 19.12 41.13 -24.40
N GLY A 56 18.05 41.73 -23.88
CA GLY A 56 16.89 42.08 -24.71
C GLY A 56 16.22 40.81 -25.27
N PRO A 57 15.99 40.70 -26.59
CA PRO A 57 15.39 39.50 -27.18
C PRO A 57 16.41 38.37 -27.44
N VAL A 58 17.70 38.60 -27.20
CA VAL A 58 18.78 37.67 -27.55
C VAL A 58 19.07 36.74 -26.37
N LEU A 59 18.95 35.43 -26.59
CA LEU A 59 19.39 34.41 -25.63
C LEU A 59 20.91 34.39 -25.57
N VAL A 60 21.49 34.67 -24.41
CA VAL A 60 22.95 34.75 -24.18
C VAL A 60 23.50 33.46 -23.59
N SER A 61 22.75 32.82 -22.69
CA SER A 61 23.15 31.56 -22.07
C SER A 61 21.92 30.72 -21.77
N LEU A 62 22.05 29.40 -21.92
CA LEU A 62 21.05 28.42 -21.53
C LEU A 62 21.74 27.28 -20.79
N THR A 63 21.21 26.93 -19.62
CA THR A 63 21.60 25.72 -18.88
C THR A 63 20.37 24.88 -18.66
N ALA A 64 20.47 23.58 -18.92
CA ALA A 64 19.41 22.62 -18.67
C ALA A 64 19.81 21.62 -17.57
N PHE A 65 18.85 21.26 -16.72
CA PHE A 65 19.01 20.26 -15.66
C PHE A 65 17.85 19.25 -15.74
N GLU A 66 18.16 17.97 -15.73
CA GLU A 66 17.14 16.93 -15.56
C GLU A 66 16.44 17.11 -14.21
N LEU A 67 15.10 17.22 -14.25
CA LEU A 67 14.23 17.18 -13.07
C LEU A 67 13.71 15.76 -12.84
N SER A 68 13.27 15.11 -13.91
CA SER A 68 12.77 13.73 -13.89
C SER A 68 12.96 13.04 -15.24
N ASN A 69 13.03 11.71 -15.21
CA ASN A 69 13.12 10.86 -16.39
C ASN A 69 11.91 9.91 -16.39
N SER A 70 10.86 10.25 -17.15
CA SER A 70 9.60 9.51 -17.15
C SER A 70 9.75 8.10 -17.71
N SER A 71 10.65 7.90 -18.68
CA SER A 71 10.89 6.58 -19.26
C SER A 71 11.56 5.59 -18.29
N SER A 72 12.31 6.10 -17.30
CA SER A 72 12.99 5.27 -16.30
C SER A 72 12.33 5.25 -14.92
N ALA A 73 11.47 6.23 -14.63
CA ALA A 73 10.77 6.31 -13.36
C ALA A 73 9.72 5.21 -13.29
N SER A 74 9.82 4.34 -12.28
CA SER A 74 8.80 3.33 -12.03
C SER A 74 7.51 4.00 -11.55
N GLN A 75 6.41 3.68 -12.22
CA GLN A 75 5.07 4.09 -11.85
C GLN A 75 4.31 2.88 -11.33
N ILE A 76 3.35 3.15 -10.44
CA ILE A 76 2.47 2.13 -9.87
C ILE A 76 1.18 2.12 -10.67
N TYR A 77 0.82 0.95 -11.18
CA TYR A 77 -0.42 0.71 -11.89
C TYR A 77 -1.25 -0.35 -11.18
N PHE A 78 -2.57 -0.24 -11.30
CA PHE A 78 -3.51 -1.21 -10.79
C PHE A 78 -4.33 -1.74 -11.96
N THR A 79 -4.43 -3.05 -12.10
CA THR A 79 -5.26 -3.66 -13.15
C THR A 79 -5.79 -5.00 -12.69
N GLU A 80 -6.87 -5.44 -13.32
CA GLU A 80 -7.39 -6.80 -13.18
C GLU A 80 -7.35 -7.46 -14.55
N ASP A 81 -6.85 -8.68 -14.62
CA ASP A 81 -6.80 -9.43 -15.88
C ASP A 81 -6.82 -10.94 -15.62
N SER A 82 -7.10 -11.71 -16.66
CA SER A 82 -7.24 -13.16 -16.61
C SER A 82 -5.98 -13.86 -17.12
N PHE A 83 -5.45 -14.78 -16.31
CA PHE A 83 -4.23 -15.51 -16.64
C PHE A 83 -4.37 -17.01 -16.41
N SER A 84 -3.54 -17.79 -17.11
CA SER A 84 -3.45 -19.23 -16.90
C SER A 84 -2.36 -19.58 -15.89
N ILE A 85 -2.68 -20.48 -14.96
CA ILE A 85 -1.72 -21.00 -13.98
C ILE A 85 -0.75 -21.95 -14.68
N ALA A 86 0.54 -21.65 -14.60
CA ALA A 86 1.61 -22.48 -15.16
C ALA A 86 2.09 -23.56 -14.18
N SER A 87 2.24 -23.21 -12.90
CA SER A 87 2.55 -24.16 -11.81
C SER A 87 1.94 -23.70 -10.48
N LEU A 88 1.78 -24.63 -9.55
CA LEU A 88 1.43 -24.37 -8.16
C LEU A 88 2.59 -24.82 -7.28
N GLU A 89 2.97 -23.95 -6.35
CA GLU A 89 4.07 -24.19 -5.40
C GLU A 89 3.51 -24.56 -4.03
N ASN A 90 4.32 -25.21 -3.18
CA ASN A 90 3.93 -25.54 -1.80
C ASN A 90 4.22 -24.39 -0.80
N GLU A 91 4.26 -23.16 -1.31
CA GLU A 91 4.32 -21.94 -0.51
C GLU A 91 2.92 -21.33 -0.46
N PHE A 92 2.48 -20.93 0.72
CA PHE A 92 1.12 -20.46 0.97
C PHE A 92 1.15 -19.14 1.71
N PHE A 93 0.35 -18.19 1.26
CA PHE A 93 0.04 -16.99 2.01
C PHE A 93 -1.13 -17.27 2.93
N VAL A 94 -0.98 -17.02 4.22
CA VAL A 94 -2.06 -17.18 5.20
C VAL A 94 -2.41 -15.83 5.80
N ARG A 95 -3.70 -15.58 5.98
CA ARG A 95 -4.18 -14.43 6.74
C ARG A 95 -5.33 -14.80 7.67
N ALA A 96 -5.34 -14.20 8.84
CA ALA A 96 -6.44 -14.26 9.79
C ALA A 96 -6.51 -12.94 10.57
N SER A 97 -7.66 -12.63 11.12
CA SER A 97 -7.84 -11.43 11.94
C SER A 97 -8.79 -11.70 13.09
N THR A 98 -8.55 -11.04 14.22
CA THR A 98 -9.43 -11.05 15.38
C THR A 98 -9.38 -9.71 16.12
N GLU A 99 -10.25 -9.53 17.10
CA GLU A 99 -10.27 -8.40 18.02
C GLU A 99 -8.98 -8.36 18.87
N TYR A 100 -8.54 -7.18 19.29
CA TYR A 100 -7.27 -7.01 20.00
C TYR A 100 -7.18 -7.81 21.30
N THR A 101 -8.27 -7.91 22.06
CA THR A 101 -8.39 -8.80 23.24
C THR A 101 -8.04 -10.27 22.94
N GLN A 102 -8.24 -10.73 21.70
CA GLN A 102 -7.97 -12.10 21.27
C GLN A 102 -6.61 -12.26 20.60
N ARG A 103 -5.70 -11.28 20.69
CA ARG A 103 -4.36 -11.32 20.10
C ARG A 103 -3.60 -12.62 20.42
N GLU A 104 -3.69 -13.10 21.66
CA GLU A 104 -3.01 -14.31 22.10
C GLU A 104 -3.45 -15.56 21.30
N THR A 105 -4.70 -15.62 20.83
CA THR A 105 -5.17 -16.73 19.98
C THR A 105 -4.47 -16.74 18.61
N LEU A 106 -4.11 -15.56 18.07
CA LEU A 106 -3.33 -15.46 16.84
C LEU A 106 -1.88 -15.87 17.08
N GLU A 107 -1.29 -15.50 18.22
CA GLU A 107 0.08 -15.91 18.57
C GLU A 107 0.18 -17.43 18.77
N GLN A 108 -0.85 -18.04 19.36
CA GLN A 108 -0.98 -19.50 19.47
C GLN A 108 -1.14 -20.16 18.11
N ALA A 109 -2.00 -19.63 17.24
CA ALA A 109 -2.17 -20.12 15.87
C ALA A 109 -0.87 -20.02 15.07
N LYS A 110 -0.15 -18.90 15.17
CA LYS A 110 1.19 -18.73 14.60
C LYS A 110 2.12 -19.84 15.07
N THR A 111 2.21 -20.08 16.38
CA THR A 111 3.08 -21.13 16.95
C THR A 111 2.74 -22.51 16.37
N ILE A 112 1.46 -22.88 16.31
CA ILE A 112 1.00 -24.15 15.72
C ILE A 112 1.41 -24.27 14.24
N LEU A 113 1.21 -23.19 13.47
CA LEU A 113 1.57 -23.15 12.05
C LEU A 113 3.09 -23.29 11.86
N GLU A 114 3.91 -22.63 12.68
CA GLU A 114 5.37 -22.68 12.62
C GLU A 114 5.96 -24.01 13.10
N GLU A 115 5.33 -24.67 14.07
CA GLU A 115 5.76 -25.99 14.57
C GLU A 115 5.46 -27.12 13.57
N ASN A 116 4.32 -27.03 12.88
CA ASN A 116 3.85 -28.08 11.96
C ASN A 116 4.35 -27.90 10.51
N ASN A 117 4.90 -26.73 10.16
CA ASN A 117 5.33 -26.43 8.80
C ASN A 117 6.81 -26.02 8.75
N GLY A 118 7.33 -25.82 7.54
CA GLY A 118 8.73 -25.48 7.31
C GLY A 118 9.04 -24.00 7.59
N ALA A 119 9.77 -23.37 6.67
CA ALA A 119 10.09 -21.95 6.80
C ALA A 119 8.81 -21.09 6.74
N SER A 120 8.71 -20.12 7.66
CA SER A 120 7.59 -19.20 7.76
C SER A 120 8.07 -17.74 7.87
N THR A 121 7.21 -16.81 7.48
CA THR A 121 7.39 -15.36 7.68
C THR A 121 6.23 -14.72 8.45
N ILE A 122 5.45 -15.54 9.16
CA ILE A 122 4.20 -15.12 9.81
C ILE A 122 4.48 -14.06 10.89
N GLN A 123 3.71 -12.99 10.83
CA GLN A 123 3.70 -11.93 11.83
C GLN A 123 2.28 -11.74 12.36
N VAL A 124 2.20 -11.53 13.67
CA VAL A 124 0.99 -11.06 14.34
C VAL A 124 1.22 -9.59 14.66
N SER A 125 0.36 -8.73 14.17
CA SER A 125 0.51 -7.28 14.33
C SER A 125 -0.85 -6.59 14.31
N PRO A 126 -1.03 -5.52 15.10
CA PRO A 126 -2.24 -4.71 15.03
C PRO A 126 -2.34 -4.03 13.66
N LEU A 127 -3.54 -4.03 13.06
CA LEU A 127 -3.82 -3.24 11.86
C LEU A 127 -3.80 -1.73 12.19
N ASN A 128 -4.25 -1.38 13.39
CA ASN A 128 -4.15 -0.05 13.97
C ASN A 128 -4.13 -0.13 15.50
N THR A 129 -3.74 0.96 16.17
CA THR A 129 -3.74 1.09 17.64
C THR A 129 -4.81 2.08 18.10
N SER A 130 -5.99 2.00 17.48
CA SER A 130 -7.11 2.90 17.74
C SER A 130 -8.38 2.14 18.08
N MET A 131 -9.00 2.47 19.20
CA MET A 131 -10.34 1.98 19.57
C MET A 131 -11.39 3.07 19.38
N SER A 132 -12.63 2.67 19.11
CA SER A 132 -13.76 3.58 18.97
C SER A 132 -14.70 3.42 20.15
N VAL A 133 -14.92 4.49 20.91
CA VAL A 133 -15.83 4.54 22.05
C VAL A 133 -17.10 5.24 21.62
N TYR A 134 -18.22 4.54 21.69
CA TYR A 134 -19.55 5.06 21.37
C TYR A 134 -20.30 5.35 22.66
N PHE A 135 -21.00 6.48 22.68
CA PHE A 135 -21.75 6.96 23.85
C PHE A 135 -23.26 6.92 23.59
N SER A 136 -24.03 6.60 24.63
CA SER A 136 -25.48 6.37 24.55
C SER A 136 -26.29 7.64 24.28
N ASP A 137 -25.76 8.83 24.63
CA ASP A 137 -26.42 10.12 24.41
C ASP A 137 -25.41 11.18 23.92
N SER A 138 -25.69 11.79 22.77
CA SER A 138 -24.90 12.91 22.24
C SER A 138 -24.94 14.17 23.14
N ASN A 139 -25.94 14.27 24.04
CA ASN A 139 -26.12 15.43 24.91
C ASN A 139 -25.36 15.34 26.24
N SER A 140 -24.80 14.18 26.60
CA SER A 140 -23.90 14.03 27.77
C SER A 140 -22.44 14.34 27.43
N PHE A 141 -22.20 14.86 26.23
CA PHE A 141 -20.89 14.95 25.60
C PHE A 141 -20.29 16.37 25.68
N PHE A 142 -19.58 16.68 26.76
CA PHE A 142 -18.77 17.90 26.83
C PHE A 142 -17.36 17.60 26.27
N ALA A 143 -17.15 17.95 25.01
CA ALA A 143 -15.91 17.64 24.28
C ALA A 143 -14.63 18.12 25.00
N GLU A 144 -14.69 19.25 25.71
CA GLU A 144 -13.55 19.78 26.48
C GLU A 144 -13.22 18.91 27.70
N ASP A 145 -14.24 18.47 28.45
CA ASP A 145 -14.07 17.62 29.63
C ASP A 145 -13.58 16.22 29.23
N LEU A 146 -14.12 15.68 28.14
CA LEU A 146 -13.73 14.39 27.59
C LEU A 146 -12.29 14.41 27.06
N ASN A 147 -11.91 15.48 26.35
CA ASN A 147 -10.52 15.66 25.92
C ASN A 147 -9.57 15.77 27.12
N PHE A 148 -9.95 16.51 28.16
CA PHE A 148 -9.14 16.63 29.38
C PHE A 148 -8.91 15.25 30.02
N LEU A 149 -9.99 14.49 30.24
CA LEU A 149 -9.94 13.14 30.80
C LEU A 149 -9.03 12.23 29.97
N LEU A 150 -9.28 12.12 28.67
CA LEU A 150 -8.53 11.24 27.77
C LEU A 150 -7.06 11.65 27.61
N SER A 151 -6.77 12.95 27.60
CA SER A 151 -5.38 13.44 27.50
C SER A 151 -4.53 13.11 28.72
N SER A 152 -5.17 12.81 29.85
CA SER A 152 -4.52 12.45 31.11
C SER A 152 -4.56 10.95 31.41
N PHE A 153 -5.24 10.16 30.56
CA PHE A 153 -5.45 8.74 30.78
C PHE A 153 -4.18 7.95 30.41
N GLU A 154 -3.70 7.10 31.32
CA GLU A 154 -2.50 6.30 31.11
C GLU A 154 -2.69 5.33 29.92
N GLY A 155 -1.73 5.29 29.01
CA GLY A 155 -1.81 4.48 27.80
C GLY A 155 -2.51 5.16 26.61
N VAL A 156 -3.16 6.32 26.80
CA VAL A 156 -3.73 7.11 25.69
C VAL A 156 -2.67 8.07 25.13
N VAL A 157 -2.43 7.98 23.82
CA VAL A 157 -1.48 8.83 23.09
C VAL A 157 -2.17 10.05 22.51
N SER A 158 -3.34 9.85 21.91
CA SER A 158 -4.15 10.93 21.34
C SER A 158 -5.61 10.50 21.23
N ASN A 159 -6.49 11.46 21.03
CA ASN A 159 -7.90 11.20 20.82
C ASN A 159 -8.46 12.13 19.73
N ASN A 160 -9.50 11.66 19.05
CA ASN A 160 -10.29 12.46 18.12
C ASN A 160 -11.76 12.33 18.49
N ILE A 161 -12.36 13.47 18.78
CA ILE A 161 -13.69 13.59 19.34
C ILE A 161 -14.64 14.02 18.21
N ALA A 162 -15.67 13.23 17.95
CA ALA A 162 -16.73 13.50 16.98
C ALA A 162 -18.09 13.59 17.71
N PRO A 163 -18.43 14.78 18.27
CA PRO A 163 -19.62 14.96 19.09
C PRO A 163 -20.92 14.63 18.35
N ASP A 164 -21.00 15.02 17.08
CA ASP A 164 -22.18 14.81 16.23
C ASP A 164 -22.50 13.33 15.99
N ASN A 165 -21.52 12.45 16.22
CA ASN A 165 -21.63 11.00 16.03
C ASN A 165 -21.61 10.22 17.35
N SER A 166 -21.63 10.90 18.51
CA SER A 166 -21.45 10.27 19.83
C SER A 166 -20.24 9.33 19.87
N LEU A 167 -19.13 9.75 19.25
CA LEU A 167 -17.96 8.90 19.01
C LEU A 167 -16.69 9.59 19.48
N VAL A 168 -15.83 8.82 20.14
CA VAL A 168 -14.42 9.17 20.30
C VAL A 168 -13.54 8.05 19.77
N ILE A 169 -12.56 8.42 18.96
CA ILE A 169 -11.47 7.55 18.55
C ILE A 169 -10.31 7.79 19.51
N VAL A 170 -9.87 6.75 20.21
CA VAL A 170 -8.76 6.79 21.16
C VAL A 170 -7.58 6.03 20.58
N VAL A 171 -6.47 6.71 20.37
CA VAL A 171 -5.19 6.11 19.97
C VAL A 171 -4.40 5.78 21.22
N PHE A 172 -3.98 4.53 21.36
CA PHE A 172 -3.26 4.06 22.53
C PHE A 172 -1.83 3.60 22.20
N ASP A 173 -1.00 3.51 23.24
CA ASP A 173 0.36 2.98 23.14
C ASP A 173 0.30 1.45 23.01
N PRO A 174 0.86 0.85 21.94
CA PRO A 174 0.83 -0.60 21.71
C PRO A 174 1.48 -1.44 22.83
N GLU A 175 2.34 -0.84 23.67
CA GLU A 175 2.96 -1.51 24.81
C GLU A 175 2.05 -1.57 26.06
N THR A 176 0.89 -0.90 26.01
CA THR A 176 -0.09 -0.90 27.12
C THR A 176 -0.85 -2.23 27.13
N ASP A 177 -1.17 -2.72 28.34
CA ASP A 177 -2.14 -3.80 28.53
C ASP A 177 -3.53 -3.31 28.07
N PHE A 178 -3.95 -3.78 26.89
CA PHE A 178 -5.20 -3.33 26.27
C PHE A 178 -6.44 -3.74 27.06
N ASP A 179 -6.45 -4.92 27.68
CA ASP A 179 -7.59 -5.40 28.45
C ASP A 179 -7.81 -4.51 29.68
N PHE A 180 -6.70 -4.17 30.35
CA PHE A 180 -6.72 -3.23 31.46
C PHE A 180 -7.11 -1.82 31.00
N LEU A 181 -6.55 -1.32 29.90
CA LEU A 181 -6.86 -0.01 29.33
C LEU A 181 -8.35 0.12 28.99
N LYS A 182 -8.89 -0.85 28.24
CA LYS A 182 -10.30 -0.87 27.82
C LYS A 182 -11.23 -0.83 29.03
N THR A 183 -11.00 -1.72 29.99
CA THR A 183 -11.83 -1.83 31.21
C THR A 183 -11.75 -0.55 32.04
N SER A 184 -10.52 -0.06 32.30
CA SER A 184 -10.31 1.13 33.12
C SER A 184 -10.88 2.38 32.46
N LEU A 185 -10.76 2.49 31.13
CA LEU A 185 -11.31 3.63 30.40
C LEU A 185 -12.84 3.63 30.45
N GLU A 186 -13.48 2.48 30.23
CA GLU A 186 -14.93 2.35 30.32
C GLU A 186 -15.44 2.72 31.72
N GLU A 187 -14.79 2.23 32.77
CA GLU A 187 -15.13 2.56 34.16
C GLU A 187 -14.97 4.05 34.46
N GLU A 188 -13.84 4.65 34.05
CA GLU A 188 -13.55 6.06 34.27
C GLU A 188 -14.57 6.94 33.53
N LEU A 189 -14.84 6.68 32.26
CA LEU A 189 -15.82 7.43 31.45
C LEU A 189 -17.22 7.39 32.09
N ASN A 190 -17.69 6.20 32.47
CA ASN A 190 -18.98 6.05 33.14
C ASN A 190 -19.01 6.76 34.51
N SER A 191 -17.91 6.78 35.25
CA SER A 191 -17.83 7.47 36.55
C SER A 191 -17.97 8.99 36.46
N PHE A 192 -17.53 9.57 35.33
CA PHE A 192 -17.68 10.99 35.01
C PHE A 192 -19.03 11.32 34.35
N GLY A 193 -19.91 10.32 34.19
CA GLY A 193 -21.24 10.49 33.60
C GLY A 193 -21.27 10.45 32.07
N PHE A 194 -20.19 9.99 31.43
CA PHE A 194 -20.19 9.66 30.01
C PHE A 194 -20.67 8.22 29.83
N ASP A 195 -21.97 8.02 29.64
CA ASP A 195 -22.58 6.70 29.48
C ASP A 195 -22.07 6.00 28.21
N VAL A 196 -21.10 5.08 28.36
CA VAL A 196 -20.53 4.31 27.26
C VAL A 196 -21.56 3.27 26.78
N GLU A 197 -21.89 3.30 25.49
CA GLU A 197 -22.75 2.30 24.86
C GLU A 197 -21.94 1.03 24.52
N ARG A 198 -20.80 1.23 23.86
CA ARG A 198 -19.90 0.15 23.45
C ARG A 198 -18.51 0.69 23.09
N ILE A 199 -17.51 -0.18 23.20
CA ILE A 199 -16.15 0.06 22.72
C ILE A 199 -15.87 -0.94 21.59
N GLU A 200 -15.64 -0.43 20.39
CA GLU A 200 -15.13 -1.22 19.26
C GLU A 200 -13.60 -1.27 19.35
N GLU A 201 -13.08 -2.49 19.42
CA GLU A 201 -11.65 -2.76 19.50
C GLU A 201 -10.98 -2.64 18.14
N PRO A 202 -9.68 -2.29 18.10
CA PRO A 202 -8.91 -2.47 16.89
C PRO A 202 -8.79 -3.96 16.52
N VAL A 203 -8.50 -4.20 15.25
CA VAL A 203 -8.27 -5.54 14.72
C VAL A 203 -6.77 -5.85 14.74
N VAL A 204 -6.44 -7.07 15.16
CA VAL A 204 -5.10 -7.66 15.04
C VAL A 204 -5.12 -8.68 13.92
N SER A 205 -4.10 -8.66 13.09
CA SER A 205 -3.95 -9.59 11.96
C SER A 205 -2.77 -10.52 12.17
N LEU A 206 -2.96 -11.78 11.80
CA LEU A 206 -1.91 -12.73 11.50
C LEU A 206 -1.76 -12.78 9.98
N GLN A 207 -0.56 -12.52 9.46
CA GLN A 207 -0.30 -12.65 8.02
C GLN A 207 1.14 -13.05 7.72
N GLY A 208 1.35 -13.74 6.61
CA GLY A 208 2.67 -14.08 6.10
C GLY A 208 2.66 -15.30 5.20
N THR A 209 3.85 -15.78 4.84
CA THR A 209 4.01 -16.98 4.03
C THR A 209 4.47 -18.18 4.86
N ILE A 210 4.06 -19.37 4.43
CA ILE A 210 4.44 -20.66 5.00
C ILE A 210 4.82 -21.61 3.87
N GLN A 211 5.98 -22.27 4.01
CA GLN A 211 6.33 -23.42 3.20
C GLN A 211 5.79 -24.70 3.86
N ALA A 212 4.81 -25.35 3.24
CA ALA A 212 4.25 -26.63 3.71
C ALA A 212 4.76 -27.81 2.85
N GLU A 213 4.57 -29.04 3.34
CA GLU A 213 4.88 -30.25 2.55
C GLU A 213 3.88 -30.48 1.42
N SER A 214 2.60 -30.18 1.69
CA SER A 214 1.50 -30.21 0.72
C SER A 214 0.36 -29.31 1.19
N LYS A 215 -0.61 -29.08 0.29
CA LYS A 215 -1.87 -28.39 0.62
C LYS A 215 -2.61 -29.06 1.78
N GLU A 216 -2.66 -30.40 1.80
CA GLU A 216 -3.35 -31.17 2.84
C GLU A 216 -2.67 -31.01 4.21
N ALA A 217 -1.33 -31.00 4.25
CA ALA A 217 -0.58 -30.79 5.48
C ALA A 217 -0.82 -29.38 6.07
N LEU A 218 -0.91 -28.36 5.20
CA LEU A 218 -1.29 -27.01 5.63
C LEU A 218 -2.71 -26.99 6.20
N LEU A 219 -3.67 -27.60 5.51
CA LEU A 219 -5.06 -27.63 5.96
C LEU A 219 -5.21 -28.32 7.32
N GLU A 220 -4.52 -29.45 7.53
CA GLU A 220 -4.48 -30.13 8.83
C GLU A 220 -3.88 -29.23 9.93
N SER A 221 -2.83 -28.46 9.61
CA SER A 221 -2.23 -27.50 10.54
C SER A 221 -3.21 -26.37 10.89
N ILE A 222 -3.94 -25.85 9.90
CA ILE A 222 -4.94 -24.79 10.07
C ILE A 222 -6.09 -25.28 10.97
N GLU A 223 -6.58 -26.51 10.77
CA GLU A 223 -7.64 -27.10 11.59
C GLU A 223 -7.29 -27.17 13.08
N GLN A 224 -5.99 -27.30 13.42
CA GLN A 224 -5.52 -27.33 14.81
C GLN A 224 -5.54 -25.96 15.51
N THR A 225 -5.57 -24.86 14.74
CA THR A 225 -5.46 -23.49 15.28
C THR A 225 -6.74 -23.00 15.96
N ASN A 226 -7.89 -23.64 15.70
CA ASN A 226 -9.22 -23.21 16.16
C ASN A 226 -9.62 -21.77 15.76
N ILE A 227 -8.97 -21.19 14.75
CA ILE A 227 -9.32 -19.88 14.18
C ILE A 227 -9.59 -20.01 12.68
N ILE A 228 -10.32 -19.05 12.11
CA ILE A 228 -10.56 -18.99 10.67
C ILE A 228 -9.32 -18.38 10.02
N ILE A 229 -8.56 -19.20 9.30
CA ILE A 229 -7.43 -18.77 8.47
C ILE A 229 -7.85 -18.89 7.02
N GLU A 230 -7.55 -17.86 6.24
CA GLU A 230 -7.70 -17.85 4.80
C GLU A 230 -6.34 -18.14 4.14
N PRO A 231 -6.13 -19.36 3.63
CA PRO A 231 -4.94 -19.72 2.89
C PRO A 231 -5.10 -19.46 1.38
N LEU A 232 -4.05 -18.93 0.78
CA LEU A 232 -3.87 -18.83 -0.66
C LEU A 232 -2.58 -19.55 -1.05
N GLN A 233 -2.60 -20.25 -2.17
CA GLN A 233 -1.44 -20.98 -2.68
C GLN A 233 -0.67 -20.12 -3.67
N LYS A 234 0.66 -20.17 -3.60
CA LYS A 234 1.52 -19.53 -4.58
C LYS A 234 1.42 -20.26 -5.93
N ALA A 235 1.20 -19.48 -6.98
CA ALA A 235 1.14 -19.92 -8.36
C ALA A 235 2.18 -19.16 -9.19
N THR A 236 2.76 -19.85 -10.17
CA THR A 236 3.49 -19.21 -11.26
C THR A 236 2.54 -18.95 -12.42
N ILE A 237 2.52 -17.72 -12.90
CA ILE A 237 1.69 -17.27 -14.01
C ILE A 237 2.60 -16.98 -15.21
N GLU A 238 2.33 -17.61 -16.37
CA GLU A 238 3.06 -17.34 -17.60
C GLU A 238 2.45 -16.13 -18.34
N ALA A 239 3.26 -15.10 -18.55
CA ALA A 239 2.89 -13.90 -19.29
C ALA A 239 4.14 -13.17 -19.81
N ASP A 240 4.18 -12.92 -21.12
CA ASP A 240 5.29 -12.15 -21.73
C ASP A 240 5.15 -10.63 -21.50
N SER A 241 3.93 -10.15 -21.31
CA SER A 241 3.61 -8.74 -21.09
C SER A 241 2.25 -8.58 -20.42
N ILE A 242 2.04 -7.47 -19.73
CA ILE A 242 0.73 -7.08 -19.20
C ILE A 242 0.30 -5.76 -19.83
N PHE A 243 -0.94 -5.69 -20.29
CA PHE A 243 -1.55 -4.46 -20.79
C PHE A 243 -2.13 -3.64 -19.63
N ILE A 244 -1.79 -2.36 -19.58
CA ILE A 244 -2.31 -1.42 -18.58
C ILE A 244 -3.29 -0.47 -19.28
N PRO A 245 -4.60 -0.57 -19.00
CA PRO A 245 -5.62 0.25 -19.66
C PRO A 245 -5.39 1.77 -19.49
N ASP A 246 -5.02 2.21 -18.29
CA ASP A 246 -4.84 3.62 -17.95
C ASP A 246 -3.68 4.28 -18.71
N ALA A 247 -2.59 3.54 -18.91
CA ALA A 247 -1.45 3.97 -19.70
C ALA A 247 -1.62 3.64 -21.20
N ASN A 248 -2.66 2.87 -21.54
CA ASN A 248 -2.93 2.35 -22.88
C ASN A 248 -1.68 1.75 -23.56
N THR A 249 -0.93 0.97 -22.79
CA THR A 249 0.34 0.38 -23.24
C THR A 249 0.57 -0.99 -22.59
N SER A 250 1.36 -1.83 -23.25
CA SER A 250 1.78 -3.12 -22.71
C SER A 250 3.22 -3.04 -22.23
N PHE A 251 3.46 -3.42 -20.98
CA PHE A 251 4.81 -3.51 -20.45
C PHE A 251 5.29 -4.96 -20.48
N PRO A 252 6.51 -5.22 -20.97
CA PRO A 252 7.07 -6.57 -21.01
C PRO A 252 7.46 -7.06 -19.60
N LEU A 253 7.32 -8.36 -19.36
CA LEU A 253 7.90 -9.04 -18.21
C LEU A 253 9.21 -9.71 -18.62
N SER A 254 10.32 -9.33 -17.98
CA SER A 254 11.65 -9.85 -18.34
C SER A 254 11.78 -11.37 -18.14
N ALA A 255 11.06 -11.95 -17.18
CA ALA A 255 11.10 -13.38 -16.87
C ALA A 255 10.12 -14.22 -17.69
N GLY A 256 9.17 -13.60 -18.41
CA GLY A 256 8.05 -14.30 -19.06
C GLY A 256 7.05 -14.92 -18.08
N SER A 257 7.20 -14.66 -16.78
CA SER A 257 6.30 -15.12 -15.74
C SER A 257 6.35 -14.22 -14.51
N PHE A 258 5.34 -14.35 -13.65
CA PHE A 258 5.28 -13.72 -12.34
C PHE A 258 4.60 -14.62 -11.32
N GLU A 259 4.76 -14.30 -10.04
CA GLU A 259 4.17 -15.04 -8.93
C GLU A 259 2.84 -14.40 -8.52
N ALA A 260 1.85 -15.23 -8.19
CA ALA A 260 0.55 -14.80 -7.68
C ALA A 260 0.10 -15.71 -6.53
N PHE A 261 -0.80 -15.20 -5.68
CA PHE A 261 -1.49 -16.03 -4.69
C PHE A 261 -2.93 -16.31 -5.15
N VAL A 262 -3.27 -17.60 -5.28
CA VAL A 262 -4.56 -18.09 -5.80
C VAL A 262 -5.27 -18.96 -4.77
N ASN A 263 -6.58 -19.15 -4.95
CA ASN A 263 -7.39 -20.02 -4.10
C ASN A 263 -6.89 -21.46 -4.14
N LEU A 264 -7.00 -22.17 -3.02
CA LEU A 264 -6.54 -23.56 -2.90
C LEU A 264 -7.26 -24.53 -3.85
N GLU A 265 -8.42 -24.18 -4.37
CA GLU A 265 -9.20 -25.04 -5.27
C GLU A 265 -8.65 -25.08 -6.70
N ARG A 266 -7.72 -24.17 -7.04
CA ARG A 266 -7.15 -24.06 -8.37
C ARG A 266 -6.18 -25.20 -8.68
N SER A 267 -6.06 -25.48 -9.97
CA SER A 267 -5.14 -26.47 -10.54
C SER A 267 -4.31 -25.85 -11.66
N GLN A 268 -3.18 -26.47 -11.98
CA GLN A 268 -2.39 -26.09 -13.15
C GLN A 268 -3.25 -26.10 -14.41
N GLY A 269 -3.16 -25.02 -15.22
CA GLY A 269 -3.93 -24.83 -16.44
C GLY A 269 -5.27 -24.11 -16.23
N ASP A 270 -5.72 -23.90 -14.99
CA ASP A 270 -6.90 -23.10 -14.72
C ASP A 270 -6.68 -21.64 -15.13
N GLN A 271 -7.75 -20.98 -15.57
CA GLN A 271 -7.79 -19.53 -15.71
C GLN A 271 -8.25 -18.89 -14.39
N VAL A 272 -7.53 -17.86 -13.97
CA VAL A 272 -7.81 -17.08 -12.76
C VAL A 272 -7.81 -15.60 -13.10
N ASN A 273 -8.74 -14.87 -12.48
CA ASN A 273 -8.75 -13.40 -12.54
C ASN A 273 -7.89 -12.89 -11.39
N LEU A 274 -6.86 -12.10 -11.70
CA LEU A 274 -5.91 -11.58 -10.74
C LEU A 274 -6.06 -10.07 -10.63
N SER A 275 -6.09 -9.56 -9.40
CA SER A 275 -5.83 -8.16 -9.10
C SER A 275 -4.33 -7.95 -8.98
N LEU A 276 -3.82 -6.96 -9.71
CA LEU A 276 -2.40 -6.71 -9.90
C LEU A 276 -2.02 -5.31 -9.43
N VAL A 277 -0.98 -5.22 -8.60
CA VAL A 277 -0.23 -3.98 -8.35
C VAL A 277 1.10 -4.10 -9.09
N ILE A 278 1.30 -3.25 -10.09
CA ILE A 278 2.40 -3.36 -11.04
C ILE A 278 3.30 -2.15 -10.92
N PHE A 279 4.59 -2.39 -10.70
CA PHE A 279 5.63 -1.37 -10.76
C PHE A 279 6.33 -1.46 -12.10
N ALA A 280 6.10 -0.48 -12.98
CA ALA A 280 6.62 -0.52 -14.34
C ALA A 280 7.12 0.85 -14.83
N SER A 281 8.04 0.80 -15.78
CA SER A 281 8.53 1.95 -16.53
C SER A 281 8.66 1.57 -18.00
N GLU A 282 8.55 2.55 -18.91
CA GLU A 282 8.63 2.28 -20.35
C GLU A 282 9.93 1.58 -20.75
N ARG A 283 11.04 1.97 -20.12
CA ARG A 283 12.36 1.44 -20.46
C ARG A 283 12.62 0.07 -19.86
N ASN A 284 12.31 -0.11 -18.58
CA ASN A 284 12.66 -1.34 -17.87
C ASN A 284 11.56 -2.41 -17.97
N GLY A 285 10.39 -2.05 -18.53
CA GLY A 285 9.20 -2.88 -18.46
C GLY A 285 8.71 -3.00 -17.02
N ILE A 286 8.15 -4.16 -16.70
CA ILE A 286 7.68 -4.47 -15.36
C ILE A 286 8.87 -4.91 -14.50
N THR A 287 9.04 -4.20 -13.38
CA THR A 287 10.11 -4.46 -12.41
C THR A 287 9.62 -5.25 -11.20
N ASP A 288 8.35 -5.11 -10.84
CA ASP A 288 7.73 -5.84 -9.73
C ASP A 288 6.23 -5.97 -9.96
N ILE A 289 5.66 -7.08 -9.47
CA ILE A 289 4.23 -7.39 -9.54
C ILE A 289 3.82 -8.00 -8.20
N GLN A 290 2.77 -7.46 -7.61
CA GLN A 290 2.02 -8.14 -6.56
C GLN A 290 0.69 -8.58 -7.16
N ALA A 291 0.40 -9.87 -7.10
CA ALA A 291 -0.76 -10.46 -7.74
C ALA A 291 -1.52 -11.37 -6.77
N GLN A 292 -2.83 -11.20 -6.70
CA GLN A 292 -3.73 -12.04 -5.91
C GLN A 292 -5.01 -12.31 -6.69
N GLU A 293 -5.56 -13.52 -6.56
CA GLU A 293 -6.85 -13.86 -7.15
C GLU A 293 -7.96 -12.97 -6.59
N VAL A 294 -8.80 -12.45 -7.49
CA VAL A 294 -10.02 -11.72 -7.12
C VAL A 294 -11.00 -12.71 -6.50
N ILE A 295 -11.31 -12.51 -5.23
CA ILE A 295 -12.37 -13.26 -4.56
C ILE A 295 -13.67 -12.57 -4.97
N GLU A 296 -14.45 -13.21 -5.84
CA GLU A 296 -15.82 -12.77 -6.07
C GLU A 296 -16.57 -12.91 -4.73
N GLU A 297 -16.86 -11.78 -4.07
CA GLU A 297 -17.86 -11.77 -3.02
C GLU A 297 -19.13 -12.34 -3.64
N LEU A 298 -19.58 -13.48 -3.11
CA LEU A 298 -20.93 -13.97 -3.37
C LEU A 298 -21.88 -12.83 -3.02
N THR A 299 -22.39 -12.14 -4.04
CA THR A 299 -23.52 -11.22 -3.91
C THR A 299 -24.60 -12.00 -3.18
N THR A 300 -24.77 -11.70 -1.90
CA THR A 300 -25.90 -12.20 -1.14
C THR A 300 -27.10 -11.42 -1.62
N ASP A 301 -27.73 -11.94 -2.69
CA ASP A 301 -29.12 -11.61 -3.00
C ASP A 301 -29.95 -12.01 -1.77
N ASN A 302 -30.33 -11.01 -0.96
CA ASN A 302 -31.46 -11.05 -0.04
C ASN A 302 -32.18 -9.71 -0.05
#